data_AF-A0AA37GPS6-F1
#
_entry.id   AF-A0AA37GPS6-F1
#
_cell.length_a   1.000
_cell.length_b   1.000
_cell.length_c   1.000
_cell.angle_alpha   90.00
_cell.angle_beta   90.00
_cell.angle_gamma   90.00
#
_symmetry.space_group_name_H-M   'P 1'
#
loop_
_entity.id
_entity.type
_entity.pdbx_description
1 polymer ?
#
loop_
_entity_poly.entity_id
_entity_poly.type
_entity_poly.pdbx_seq_one_letter_code
_entity_poly.pdbx_strand_id
1 'polypeptide(L)'
;MASLVDQPRVRDGRLSGRVAGRPTRQPPSSSSENEDLKGEPKVQILRDEHPNDSKYSAGPAAGLLAAYRYDPWANWVVVACDYPLLPPDALYLLFLKRDAVPVTCYRSSEGFCEPLLAIWAPAALSRLSERVARGHASPAAAAKELDGLMLDTPPGCEWWLTNVNTMEEWVKAVEEMKLGPQEPVSVEAPRGTA
;
A
#
# COMPACT_ATOMS: atom_id res chain seq x y z
N MET A 1 -10.20 -65.29 33.94
CA MET A 1 -9.86 -65.26 35.38
C MET A 1 -10.38 -63.97 35.97
N ALA A 2 -11.35 -64.09 36.86
CA ALA A 2 -11.96 -62.99 37.59
C ALA A 2 -11.04 -62.54 38.73
N SER A 3 -11.07 -61.24 39.07
CA SER A 3 -11.08 -60.80 40.47
C SER A 3 -11.58 -59.35 40.58
N LEU A 4 -12.75 -59.19 41.22
CA LEU A 4 -13.08 -58.07 42.12
C LEU A 4 -11.96 -57.98 43.20
N VAL A 5 -11.67 -56.87 43.87
CA VAL A 5 -12.41 -56.10 44.90
C VAL A 5 -11.52 -54.82 45.07
N ASP A 6 -11.93 -53.60 45.40
CA ASP A 6 -12.77 -53.14 46.49
C ASP A 6 -12.90 -51.60 46.39
N GLN A 7 -14.04 -51.05 46.78
CA GLN A 7 -14.23 -49.61 47.00
C GLN A 7 -14.43 -49.37 48.50
N PRO A 8 -14.05 -48.18 49.01
CA PRO A 8 -14.78 -47.58 50.12
C PRO A 8 -15.49 -46.28 49.73
N ARG A 9 -16.68 -46.15 50.31
CA ARG A 9 -17.69 -45.11 50.18
C ARG A 9 -17.29 -43.75 50.78
N VAL A 10 -17.77 -42.71 50.09
CA VAL A 10 -18.46 -41.48 50.56
C VAL A 10 -17.86 -40.72 51.74
N ARG A 11 -17.46 -39.48 51.47
CA ARG A 11 -17.76 -38.36 52.36
C ARG A 11 -18.33 -37.18 51.58
N ASP A 12 -19.54 -36.83 52.02
CA ASP A 12 -20.38 -35.74 51.57
C ASP A 12 -19.73 -34.41 51.96
N GLY A 13 -19.39 -33.59 50.97
CA GLY A 13 -18.74 -32.30 51.14
C GLY A 13 -19.51 -31.25 50.37
N ARG A 14 -20.54 -30.68 51.00
CA ARG A 14 -21.18 -29.44 50.53
C ARG A 14 -20.14 -28.35 50.43
N LEU A 15 -19.80 -27.96 49.20
CA LEU A 15 -19.22 -26.66 48.90
C LEU A 15 -20.16 -25.92 47.96
N SER A 16 -20.89 -24.97 48.55
CA SER A 16 -21.60 -23.91 47.84
C SER A 16 -20.56 -23.07 47.10
N GLY A 17 -20.34 -23.38 45.83
CA GLY A 17 -19.51 -22.60 44.90
C GLY A 17 -20.41 -21.77 44.01
N ARG A 18 -20.28 -20.44 44.12
CA ARG A 18 -20.95 -19.43 43.28
C ARG A 18 -20.92 -19.83 41.79
N VAL A 19 -22.09 -19.83 41.16
CA VAL A 19 -22.20 -19.80 39.70
C VAL A 19 -21.59 -18.48 39.22
N ALA A 20 -20.36 -18.53 38.72
CA ALA A 20 -19.78 -17.42 37.98
C ALA A 20 -20.57 -17.27 36.67
N GLY A 21 -21.24 -16.14 36.54
CA GLY A 21 -22.00 -15.79 35.33
C GLY A 21 -21.12 -15.93 34.09
N ARG A 22 -21.64 -16.62 33.10
CA ARG A 22 -21.09 -16.69 31.74
C ARG A 22 -20.99 -15.26 31.21
N PRO A 23 -19.82 -14.75 30.79
CA PRO A 23 -19.77 -13.42 30.20
C PRO A 23 -20.45 -13.51 28.83
N THR A 24 -21.68 -13.00 28.76
CA THR A 24 -22.32 -12.65 27.50
C THR A 24 -21.43 -11.63 26.80
N ARG A 25 -20.70 -12.07 25.77
CA ARG A 25 -20.10 -11.17 24.78
C ARG A 25 -21.24 -10.38 24.16
N GLN A 26 -21.40 -9.13 24.56
CA GLN A 26 -22.13 -8.17 23.74
C GLN A 26 -21.39 -8.07 22.40
N PRO A 27 -22.10 -8.13 21.25
CA PRO A 27 -21.49 -7.77 19.99
C PRO A 27 -21.03 -6.30 20.10
N PRO A 28 -19.85 -5.93 19.56
CA PRO A 28 -19.43 -4.54 19.56
C PRO A 28 -20.53 -3.69 18.93
N SER A 29 -20.93 -2.66 19.67
CA SER A 29 -21.89 -1.65 19.23
C SER A 29 -21.41 -1.05 17.93
N SER A 30 -22.16 -1.29 16.88
CA SER A 30 -21.99 -0.76 15.53
C SER A 30 -22.29 0.74 15.51
N SER A 31 -21.34 1.60 15.92
CA SER A 31 -21.46 3.05 15.73
C SER A 31 -20.21 3.84 16.12
N SER A 32 -19.01 3.48 15.64
CA SER A 32 -17.87 4.43 15.72
C SER A 32 -16.78 4.30 14.65
N GLU A 33 -16.81 3.30 13.75
CA GLU A 33 -15.73 3.14 12.76
C GLU A 33 -15.82 4.08 11.54
N ASN A 34 -16.78 5.01 11.51
CA ASN A 34 -17.03 5.88 10.35
C ASN A 34 -16.90 7.39 10.63
N GLU A 35 -16.44 7.81 11.81
CA GLU A 35 -16.22 9.25 12.07
C GLU A 35 -14.90 9.78 11.48
N ASP A 36 -13.90 8.91 11.26
CA ASP A 36 -12.59 9.30 10.72
C ASP A 36 -12.62 9.69 9.23
N LEU A 37 -13.71 9.42 8.51
CA LEU A 37 -13.83 9.69 7.06
C LEU A 37 -14.41 11.08 6.73
N LYS A 38 -14.62 11.95 7.72
CA LYS A 38 -15.19 13.31 7.51
C LYS A 38 -14.17 14.43 7.32
N GLY A 39 -12.87 14.13 7.31
CA GLY A 39 -11.84 15.12 7.03
C GLY A 39 -11.79 15.48 5.54
N GLU A 40 -11.68 16.78 5.23
CA GLU A 40 -11.27 17.21 3.89
C GLU A 40 -9.93 16.55 3.53
N PRO A 41 -9.73 16.10 2.27
CA PRO A 41 -8.47 15.50 1.86
C PRO A 41 -7.33 16.49 2.08
N LYS A 42 -6.36 16.10 2.91
CA LYS A 42 -5.19 16.92 3.23
C LYS A 42 -4.04 16.52 2.33
N VAL A 43 -3.50 17.49 1.60
CA VAL A 43 -2.24 17.32 0.89
C VAL A 43 -1.11 17.79 1.81
N GLN A 44 -0.17 16.89 2.09
CA GLN A 44 1.03 17.20 2.87
C GLN A 44 2.26 16.79 2.07
N ILE A 45 3.25 17.67 2.02
CA ILE A 45 4.56 17.36 1.46
C ILE A 45 5.36 16.64 2.54
N LEU A 46 5.66 15.38 2.31
CA LEU A 46 6.56 14.58 3.14
C LEU A 46 7.95 14.60 2.50
N ARG A 47 8.94 15.07 3.24
CA ARG A 47 10.34 15.03 2.81
C ARG A 47 11.00 13.81 3.43
N ASP A 48 11.84 13.12 2.67
CA ASP A 48 12.69 12.07 3.23
C ASP A 48 13.70 12.72 4.19
N GLU A 49 13.59 12.41 5.49
CA GLU A 49 14.46 12.92 6.55
C GLU A 49 15.80 12.18 6.61
N HIS A 50 15.96 11.10 5.85
CA HIS A 50 17.20 10.34 5.73
C HIS A 50 17.71 10.37 4.28
N PRO A 51 18.05 11.57 3.76
CA PRO A 51 18.54 11.69 2.40
C PRO A 51 19.79 10.85 2.20
N ASN A 52 19.93 10.28 1.01
CA ASN A 52 21.12 9.57 0.65
C ASN A 52 22.30 10.55 0.51
N ASP A 53 23.38 10.33 1.26
CA ASP A 53 24.61 11.14 1.18
C ASP A 53 25.40 10.88 -0.13
N SER A 54 25.01 9.83 -0.88
CA SER A 54 25.57 9.52 -2.19
C SER A 54 24.99 10.42 -3.28
N LYS A 55 25.82 10.73 -4.28
CA LYS A 55 25.37 11.35 -5.55
C LYS A 55 24.43 10.45 -6.36
N TYR A 56 24.38 9.16 -6.05
CA TYR A 56 23.53 8.18 -6.74
C TYR A 56 22.32 7.85 -5.89
N SER A 57 21.17 7.65 -6.52
CA SER A 57 19.96 7.18 -5.83
C SER A 57 20.21 5.83 -5.15
N ALA A 58 19.65 5.65 -3.94
CA ALA A 58 19.59 4.34 -3.27
C ALA A 58 18.52 3.41 -3.89
N GLY A 59 17.84 3.90 -4.94
CA GLY A 59 16.84 3.18 -5.71
C GLY A 59 15.44 3.26 -5.11
N PRO A 60 14.43 2.73 -5.85
CA PRO A 60 13.02 2.75 -5.47
C PRO A 60 12.69 2.24 -4.06
N ALA A 61 13.39 1.21 -3.59
CA ALA A 61 13.16 0.65 -2.26
C ALA A 61 13.42 1.67 -1.14
N ALA A 62 14.37 2.60 -1.32
CA ALA A 62 14.63 3.63 -0.32
C ALA A 62 13.41 4.54 -0.12
N GLY A 63 12.77 4.99 -1.21
CA GLY A 63 11.56 5.81 -1.15
C GLY A 63 10.36 5.08 -0.53
N LEU A 64 10.14 3.82 -0.93
CA LEU A 64 9.11 2.96 -0.32
C LEU A 64 9.32 2.79 1.20
N LEU A 65 10.57 2.58 1.62
CA LEU A 65 10.90 2.43 3.04
C LEU A 65 10.89 3.76 3.81
N ALA A 66 11.13 4.90 3.15
CA ALA A 66 10.92 6.21 3.75
C ALA A 66 9.43 6.43 4.06
N ALA A 67 8.53 6.10 3.13
CA ALA A 67 7.09 6.13 3.36
C ALA A 67 6.68 5.17 4.51
N TYR A 68 7.22 3.95 4.52
CA TYR A 68 6.95 2.99 5.59
C TYR A 68 7.41 3.46 6.98
N ARG A 69 8.54 4.16 7.06
CA ARG A 69 9.02 4.74 8.34
C ARG A 69 8.14 5.89 8.80
N TYR A 70 7.59 6.67 7.86
CA TYR A 70 6.70 7.78 8.18
C TYR A 70 5.39 7.28 8.79
N ASP A 71 4.75 6.28 8.18
CA ASP A 71 3.58 5.60 8.74
C ASP A 71 3.66 4.09 8.48
N PRO A 72 4.00 3.28 9.50
CA PRO A 72 4.11 1.84 9.37
C PRO A 72 2.76 1.11 9.37
N TRP A 73 1.64 1.82 9.57
CA TRP A 73 0.29 1.25 9.59
C TRP A 73 -0.50 1.59 8.32
N ALA A 74 -0.04 2.56 7.52
CA ALA A 74 -0.69 2.96 6.29
C ALA A 74 -0.49 1.97 5.13
N ASN A 75 -1.51 1.88 4.27
CA ASN A 75 -1.36 1.37 2.91
C ASN A 75 -0.89 2.50 2.00
N TRP A 76 0.18 2.28 1.25
CA TRP A 76 0.80 3.31 0.41
C TRP A 76 0.49 3.04 -1.06
N VAL A 77 -0.27 3.93 -1.70
CA VAL A 77 -0.33 3.99 -3.17
C VAL A 77 0.92 4.70 -3.67
N VAL A 78 1.66 4.05 -4.55
CA VAL A 78 2.94 4.50 -5.08
C VAL A 78 2.81 4.69 -6.59
N VAL A 79 3.30 5.85 -7.04
CA VAL A 79 3.34 6.26 -8.44
C VAL A 79 4.70 6.90 -8.69
N ALA A 80 5.46 6.38 -9.64
CA ALA A 80 6.67 7.05 -10.11
C ALA A 80 6.32 8.24 -11.02
N CYS A 81 7.16 9.28 -11.00
CA CYS A 81 6.91 10.55 -11.68
C CYS A 81 7.11 10.50 -13.20
N ASP A 82 7.59 9.38 -13.71
CA ASP A 82 7.80 9.06 -15.13
C ASP A 82 6.58 8.41 -15.79
N TYR A 83 5.43 8.36 -15.10
CA TYR A 83 4.13 7.94 -15.65
C TYR A 83 3.18 9.13 -15.77
N PRO A 84 3.45 10.09 -16.67
CA PRO A 84 2.75 11.38 -16.66
C PRO A 84 1.31 11.30 -17.20
N LEU A 85 0.95 10.17 -17.80
CA LEU A 85 -0.35 9.92 -18.40
C LEU A 85 -1.32 9.17 -17.47
N LEU A 86 -0.86 8.73 -16.29
CA LEU A 86 -1.65 7.89 -15.39
C LEU A 86 -2.87 8.66 -14.82
N PRO A 87 -4.12 8.25 -15.09
CA PRO A 87 -5.29 8.98 -14.63
C PRO A 87 -5.64 8.65 -13.16
N PRO A 88 -6.43 9.51 -12.49
CA PRO A 88 -6.92 9.24 -11.13
C PRO A 88 -7.66 7.90 -11.00
N ASP A 89 -8.40 7.49 -12.03
CA ASP A 89 -9.10 6.19 -12.08
C ASP A 89 -8.15 5.02 -11.87
N ALA A 90 -6.91 5.12 -12.39
CA ALA A 90 -5.91 4.08 -12.21
C ALA A 90 -5.51 3.91 -10.74
N LEU A 91 -5.41 5.02 -10.00
CA LEU A 91 -5.12 5.02 -8.56
C LEU A 91 -6.30 4.47 -7.76
N TYR A 92 -7.52 4.80 -8.18
CA TYR A 92 -8.73 4.29 -7.56
C TYR A 92 -8.84 2.76 -7.69
N LEU A 93 -8.49 2.19 -8.84
CA LEU A 93 -8.45 0.74 -9.03
C LEU A 93 -7.47 0.05 -8.08
N LEU A 94 -6.28 0.64 -7.85
CA LEU A 94 -5.33 0.14 -6.85
C LEU A 94 -5.95 0.21 -5.45
N PHE A 95 -6.54 1.34 -5.08
CA PHE A 95 -7.17 1.55 -3.77
C PHE A 95 -8.29 0.56 -3.47
N LEU A 96 -9.11 0.21 -4.47
CA LEU A 96 -10.18 -0.80 -4.33
C LEU A 96 -9.65 -2.20 -3.99
N LYS A 97 -8.37 -2.47 -4.27
CA LYS A 97 -7.71 -3.77 -4.02
C LYS A 97 -6.77 -3.75 -2.81
N ARG A 98 -6.72 -2.65 -2.04
CA ARG A 98 -5.80 -2.47 -0.90
C ARG A 98 -5.81 -3.63 0.11
N ASP A 99 -6.98 -4.24 0.34
CA ASP A 99 -7.18 -5.28 1.35
C ASP A 99 -7.18 -6.71 0.75
N ALA A 100 -6.97 -6.84 -0.57
CA ALA A 100 -7.04 -8.14 -1.26
C ALA A 100 -5.79 -9.01 -1.01
N VAL A 101 -4.62 -8.39 -1.08
CA VAL A 101 -3.30 -9.01 -0.93
C VAL A 101 -2.28 -7.97 -0.44
N PRO A 102 -1.11 -8.37 0.10
CA PRO A 102 -0.12 -7.43 0.60
C PRO A 102 0.40 -6.42 -0.44
N VAL A 103 0.42 -6.78 -1.73
CA VAL A 103 0.79 -5.88 -2.83
C VAL A 103 -0.17 -6.10 -3.99
N THR A 104 -0.79 -5.02 -4.47
CA THR A 104 -1.46 -4.99 -5.77
C THR A 104 -0.74 -4.00 -6.67
N CYS A 105 -0.38 -4.38 -7.89
CA CYS A 105 0.36 -3.57 -8.85
C CYS A 105 -0.28 -3.65 -10.24
N TYR A 106 0.05 -2.70 -11.11
CA TYR A 106 -0.18 -2.89 -12.54
C TYR A 106 0.81 -3.88 -13.14
N ARG A 107 0.40 -4.56 -14.20
CA ARG A 107 1.27 -5.39 -15.03
C ARG A 107 2.05 -4.51 -16.00
N SER A 108 3.37 -4.63 -16.01
CA SER A 108 4.22 -3.98 -17.00
C SER A 108 3.99 -4.54 -18.41
N SER A 109 4.48 -3.83 -19.42
CA SER A 109 4.43 -4.31 -20.81
C SER A 109 5.17 -5.63 -21.02
N GLU A 110 6.19 -5.94 -20.21
CA GLU A 110 6.88 -7.24 -20.22
C GLU A 110 6.18 -8.33 -19.39
N GLY A 111 5.02 -8.02 -18.79
CA GLY A 111 4.20 -8.98 -18.05
C GLY A 111 4.57 -9.15 -16.58
N PHE A 112 5.46 -8.33 -16.04
CA PHE A 112 5.88 -8.38 -14.64
C PHE A 112 5.08 -7.41 -13.77
N CYS A 113 5.19 -7.55 -12.44
CA CYS A 113 4.62 -6.56 -11.53
C CYS A 113 5.41 -5.25 -11.64
N GLU A 114 4.72 -4.14 -11.87
CA GLU A 114 5.30 -2.79 -11.82
C GLU A 114 5.21 -2.25 -10.38
N PRO A 115 6.27 -2.35 -9.56
CA PRO A 115 6.21 -2.00 -8.15
C PRO A 115 6.02 -0.51 -7.88
N LEU A 116 6.27 0.34 -8.88
CA LEU A 116 6.13 1.79 -8.80
C LEU A 116 4.77 2.30 -9.29
N LEU A 117 3.87 1.39 -9.68
CA LEU A 117 2.46 1.64 -9.94
C LEU A 117 1.62 0.64 -9.15
N ALA A 118 1.68 0.77 -7.83
CA ALA A 118 1.22 -0.25 -6.91
C ALA A 118 0.66 0.33 -5.61
N ILE A 119 -0.15 -0.47 -4.92
CA ILE A 119 -0.50 -0.25 -3.52
C ILE A 119 0.21 -1.29 -2.66
N TRP A 120 0.92 -0.79 -1.64
CA TRP A 120 1.74 -1.57 -0.72
C TRP A 120 1.14 -1.53 0.67
N ALA A 121 0.77 -2.70 1.21
CA ALA A 121 0.33 -2.82 2.58
C ALA A 121 1.52 -2.84 3.56
N PRO A 122 1.30 -2.54 4.86
CA PRO A 122 2.33 -2.61 5.89
C PRO A 122 3.16 -3.90 5.89
N ALA A 123 2.49 -5.06 5.75
CA ALA A 123 3.15 -6.35 5.73
C ALA A 123 4.13 -6.50 4.56
N ALA A 124 3.80 -5.93 3.40
CA ALA A 124 4.67 -5.97 2.22
C ALA A 124 5.88 -5.04 2.35
N LEU A 125 5.70 -3.85 2.93
CA LEU A 125 6.81 -2.93 3.20
C LEU A 125 7.74 -3.46 4.28
N SER A 126 7.19 -4.12 5.31
CA SER A 126 7.99 -4.87 6.28
C SER A 126 8.83 -5.94 5.59
N ARG A 127 8.24 -6.71 4.68
CA ARG A 127 8.97 -7.72 3.92
C ARG A 127 10.06 -7.11 3.03
N LEU A 128 9.79 -6.00 2.35
CA LEU A 128 10.79 -5.25 1.58
C LEU A 128 11.94 -4.79 2.48
N SER A 129 11.65 -4.29 3.68
CA SER A 129 12.66 -3.87 4.66
C SER A 129 13.58 -5.03 5.06
N GLU A 130 13.03 -6.21 5.34
CA GLU A 130 13.82 -7.41 5.64
C GLU A 130 14.73 -7.81 4.47
N ARG A 131 14.22 -7.73 3.24
CA ARG A 131 15.01 -8.06 2.04
C ARG A 131 16.17 -7.09 1.86
N VAL A 132 15.92 -5.80 2.01
CA VAL A 132 16.95 -4.75 1.96
C VAL A 132 18.02 -4.99 3.02
N ALA A 133 17.63 -5.35 4.25
CA ALA A 133 18.58 -5.67 5.33
C ALA A 133 19.49 -6.88 5.02
N ARG A 134 19.08 -7.76 4.09
CA ARG A 134 19.87 -8.90 3.60
C ARG A 134 20.60 -8.59 2.28
N GLY A 135 20.59 -7.34 1.81
CA GLY A 135 21.24 -6.92 0.57
C GLY A 135 20.39 -7.08 -0.70
N HIS A 136 19.09 -7.36 -0.57
CA HIS A 136 18.18 -7.55 -1.71
C HIS A 136 17.17 -6.41 -1.82
N ALA A 137 17.54 -5.34 -2.52
CA ALA A 137 16.77 -4.09 -2.55
C ALA A 137 15.73 -3.98 -3.69
N SER A 138 15.37 -5.06 -4.38
CA SER A 138 14.41 -5.00 -5.50
C SER A 138 12.96 -5.06 -5.00
N PRO A 139 12.13 -4.00 -5.21
CA PRO A 139 10.71 -4.05 -4.90
C PRO A 139 9.94 -5.04 -5.77
N ALA A 140 10.26 -5.14 -7.06
CA ALA A 140 9.63 -6.12 -7.95
C ALA A 140 9.85 -7.56 -7.45
N ALA A 141 11.06 -7.87 -6.96
CA ALA A 141 11.33 -9.17 -6.36
C ALA A 141 10.57 -9.38 -5.04
N ALA A 142 10.37 -8.33 -4.23
CA ALA A 142 9.57 -8.42 -3.01
C ALA A 142 8.08 -8.66 -3.32
N ALA A 143 7.51 -7.93 -4.28
CA ALA A 143 6.14 -8.13 -4.73
C ALA A 143 5.92 -9.53 -5.31
N LYS A 144 6.90 -10.04 -6.08
CA LYS A 144 6.88 -11.41 -6.60
C LYS A 144 6.91 -12.47 -5.49
N GLU A 145 7.72 -12.29 -4.45
CA GLU A 145 7.75 -13.22 -3.30
C GLU A 145 6.45 -13.26 -2.50
N LEU A 146 5.66 -12.19 -2.58
CA LEU A 146 4.38 -12.06 -1.88
C LEU A 146 3.19 -12.47 -2.76
N ASP A 147 3.43 -13.04 -3.94
CA ASP A 147 2.40 -13.36 -4.93
C ASP A 147 1.46 -12.17 -5.20
N GLY A 148 2.06 -10.98 -5.41
CA GLY A 148 1.32 -9.74 -5.63
C GLY A 148 0.28 -9.84 -6.75
N LEU A 149 -0.87 -9.23 -6.54
CA LEU A 149 -1.95 -9.18 -7.52
C LEU A 149 -1.58 -8.20 -8.64
N MET A 150 -1.57 -8.66 -9.88
CA MET A 150 -1.34 -7.81 -11.04
C MET A 150 -2.66 -7.44 -11.72
N LEU A 151 -2.90 -6.14 -11.86
CA LEU A 151 -4.00 -5.56 -12.61
C LEU A 151 -3.57 -5.28 -14.04
N ASP A 152 -4.44 -5.58 -14.98
CA ASP A 152 -4.31 -5.08 -16.35
C ASP A 152 -5.07 -3.76 -16.47
N THR A 153 -4.63 -2.88 -17.38
CA THR A 153 -5.39 -1.68 -17.72
C THR A 153 -6.72 -2.08 -18.39
N PRO A 154 -7.75 -1.22 -18.34
CA PRO A 154 -8.93 -1.41 -19.16
C PRO A 154 -8.56 -1.56 -20.65
N PRO A 155 -9.31 -2.33 -21.45
CA PRO A 155 -9.03 -2.48 -22.88
C PRO A 155 -8.94 -1.12 -23.59
N GLY A 156 -7.87 -0.88 -24.34
CA GLY A 156 -7.63 0.40 -25.04
C GLY A 156 -7.08 1.52 -24.14
N CYS A 157 -6.72 1.20 -22.89
CA CYS A 157 -6.13 2.12 -21.93
C CYS A 157 -4.67 1.78 -21.59
N GLU A 158 -3.96 1.10 -22.50
CA GLU A 158 -2.56 0.70 -22.31
C GLU A 158 -1.65 1.93 -22.09
N TRP A 159 -2.05 3.10 -22.62
CA TRP A 159 -1.39 4.38 -22.43
C TRP A 159 -1.32 4.86 -20.98
N TRP A 160 -2.11 4.28 -20.06
CA TRP A 160 -2.02 4.58 -18.62
C TRP A 160 -0.61 4.30 -18.08
N LEU A 161 0.05 3.30 -18.64
CA LEU A 161 1.35 2.80 -18.18
C LEU A 161 2.49 3.27 -19.10
N THR A 162 2.30 4.36 -19.84
CA THR A 162 3.37 4.96 -20.66
C THR A 162 4.42 5.59 -19.76
N ASN A 163 5.57 4.92 -19.67
CA ASN A 163 6.76 5.43 -19.00
C ASN A 163 7.53 6.38 -19.93
N VAL A 164 8.00 7.50 -19.37
CA VAL A 164 8.68 8.59 -20.11
C VAL A 164 9.99 8.94 -19.42
N ASN A 165 11.10 8.66 -20.09
CA ASN A 165 12.46 8.92 -19.60
C ASN A 165 13.15 10.08 -20.32
N THR A 166 12.66 10.44 -21.51
CA THR A 166 13.25 11.46 -22.37
C THR A 166 12.25 12.51 -22.79
N MET A 167 12.74 13.68 -23.22
CA MET A 167 11.89 14.76 -23.71
C MET A 167 11.17 14.35 -25.00
N GLU A 168 11.83 13.55 -25.85
CA GLU A 168 11.25 13.02 -27.08
C GLU A 168 10.08 12.07 -26.80
N GLU A 169 10.22 11.18 -25.80
CA GLU A 169 9.13 10.32 -25.33
C GLU A 169 7.98 11.14 -24.74
N TRP A 170 8.29 12.22 -24.01
CA TRP A 170 7.28 13.12 -23.46
C TRP A 170 6.44 13.76 -24.57
N VAL A 171 7.08 14.35 -25.58
CA VAL A 171 6.39 14.96 -26.72
C VAL A 171 5.49 13.93 -27.41
N LYS A 172 6.03 12.74 -27.69
CA LYS A 172 5.26 11.66 -28.31
C LYS A 172 4.05 11.25 -27.46
N ALA A 173 4.23 11.08 -26.15
CA ALA A 173 3.16 10.67 -25.24
C ALA A 173 2.01 11.70 -25.20
N VAL A 174 2.34 12.99 -25.22
CA VAL A 174 1.35 14.09 -25.23
C VAL A 174 0.63 14.18 -26.59
N GLU A 175 1.36 14.02 -27.70
CA GLU A 175 0.80 14.03 -29.06
C GLU A 175 -0.18 12.88 -29.29
N GLU A 176 0.17 11.66 -28.87
CA GLU A 176 -0.67 10.46 -29.00
C GLU A 176 -1.96 10.55 -28.18
N MET A 177 -1.92 11.23 -27.03
CA MET A 177 -3.08 11.45 -26.17
C MET A 177 -4.08 12.48 -26.70
N LYS A 178 -3.74 13.26 -27.74
CA LYS A 178 -4.51 14.44 -28.18
C LYS A 178 -4.94 15.32 -27.00
N LEU A 179 -4.09 15.46 -25.98
CA LEU A 179 -4.15 16.62 -25.11
C LEU A 179 -3.83 17.79 -26.03
N GLY A 180 -4.87 18.43 -26.60
CA GLY A 180 -4.71 19.55 -27.53
C GLY A 180 -3.78 20.62 -26.93
N PRO A 181 -3.14 21.46 -27.76
CA PRO A 181 -2.11 22.38 -27.30
C PRO A 181 -2.64 23.19 -26.11
N GLN A 182 -2.13 22.90 -24.92
CA GLN A 182 -2.28 23.80 -23.78
C GLN A 182 -1.32 24.93 -24.09
N GLU A 183 -1.84 26.09 -24.46
CA GLU A 183 -1.02 27.30 -24.51
C GLU A 183 -0.30 27.44 -23.17
N PRO A 184 1.00 27.75 -23.15
CA PRO A 184 1.73 27.91 -21.91
C PRO A 184 1.04 29.00 -21.10
N VAL A 185 0.50 28.63 -19.94
CA VAL A 185 -0.06 29.59 -18.99
C VAL A 185 1.10 30.46 -18.54
N SER A 186 1.12 31.70 -19.03
CA SER A 186 2.02 32.76 -18.58
C SER A 186 1.82 32.97 -17.08
N VAL A 187 2.72 32.42 -16.27
CA VAL A 187 2.79 32.73 -14.85
C VAL A 187 3.40 34.13 -14.72
N GLU A 188 2.56 35.16 -14.59
CA GLU A 188 3.05 36.49 -14.20
C GLU A 188 3.55 36.43 -12.76
N ALA A 189 4.86 36.63 -12.60
CA ALA A 189 5.48 36.79 -11.28
C ALA A 189 4.87 38.01 -10.56
N PRO A 190 4.59 37.91 -9.24
CA PRO A 190 4.10 39.05 -8.48
C PRO A 190 5.11 40.20 -8.58
N ARG A 191 4.68 41.33 -9.12
CA ARG A 191 5.49 42.56 -9.10
C ARG A 191 5.61 43.00 -7.65
N GLY A 192 6.80 42.84 -7.09
CA GLY A 192 7.11 43.37 -5.77
C GLY A 192 6.88 44.87 -5.73
N THR A 193 6.06 45.32 -4.79
CA THR A 193 5.98 46.74 -4.43
C THR A 193 7.21 47.08 -3.59
N ALA A 194 7.99 48.04 -4.07
CA ALA A 194 9.11 48.66 -3.34
C ALA A 194 8.62 49.48 -2.14
#